data_AF-A0AAW0BC18-F1
#
_entry.id   AF-A0AAW0BC18-F1
#
_cell.length_a   1.000
_cell.length_b   1.000
_cell.length_c   1.000
_cell.angle_alpha   90.00
_cell.angle_beta   90.00
_cell.angle_gamma   90.00
#
_symmetry.space_group_name_H-M   'P 1'
#
loop_
_entity.id
_entity.type
_entity.pdbx_description
1 polymer ?
#
loop_
_entity_poly.entity_id
_entity_poly.type
_entity_poly.pdbx_seq_one_letter_code
_entity_poly.pdbx_strand_id
1 'polypeptide(L)'
;MTLGNVVADYALVLYFVSFFLNAFAWSVIDSTPIETGTGDAMDGKGHTSFSSRIRTSFKLLCTPRGIGWSHEPKSAISPSPVASTKPISFVMKQIITGSIKFFLLDGLNAYLGLIPAFHVGGPSIADTTFIWRCVNTGAFAISAATSMSAMYDITSVVSVCLGLSKPHEWPPLFGSVRYASTIRGFWG
;
A
#
# COMPACT_ATOMS: atom_id res chain seq x y z
N MET A 1 9.06 -1.81 22.62
CA MET A 1 10.29 -1.01 22.48
C MET A 1 11.41 -2.01 22.22
N THR A 2 11.72 -2.25 20.94
CA THR A 2 12.63 -3.31 20.46
C THR A 2 14.06 -2.80 20.37
N LEU A 3 14.66 -2.45 21.50
CA LEU A 3 16.09 -2.11 21.56
C LEU A 3 16.92 -3.36 21.24
N GLY A 4 17.27 -3.59 19.98
CA GLY A 4 18.16 -4.72 19.64
C GLY A 4 18.16 -5.15 18.18
N ASN A 5 17.22 -4.71 17.36
CA ASN A 5 17.25 -4.98 15.93
C ASN A 5 17.57 -3.70 15.17
N VAL A 6 18.88 -3.44 15.03
CA VAL A 6 19.46 -2.32 14.28
C VAL A 6 18.77 -2.15 12.92
N VAL A 7 18.53 -3.24 12.18
CA VAL A 7 17.87 -3.15 10.87
C VAL A 7 16.42 -2.69 11.00
N ALA A 8 15.66 -3.21 11.95
CA ALA A 8 14.28 -2.77 12.18
C ALA A 8 14.21 -1.31 12.67
N ASP A 9 15.12 -0.92 13.56
CA ASP A 9 15.17 0.39 14.20
C ASP A 9 15.58 1.49 13.19
N TYR A 10 16.57 1.21 12.33
CA TYR A 10 17.05 2.16 11.32
C TYR A 10 16.26 2.11 10.01
N ALA A 11 15.67 0.96 9.62
CA ALA A 11 14.88 0.88 8.39
C ALA A 11 13.71 1.87 8.45
N LEU A 12 13.01 1.91 9.58
CA LEU A 12 11.86 2.80 9.78
C LEU A 12 12.28 4.27 9.63
N VAL A 13 13.39 4.67 10.26
CA VAL A 13 13.96 6.02 10.14
C VAL A 13 14.41 6.33 8.71
N LEU A 14 15.08 5.41 8.02
CA LEU A 14 15.51 5.59 6.64
C LEU A 14 14.33 5.72 5.66
N TYR A 15 13.25 4.96 5.88
CA TYR A 15 12.00 5.13 5.14
C TYR A 15 11.43 6.53 5.36
N PHE A 16 11.33 7.00 6.61
CA PHE A 16 10.84 8.35 6.90
C PHE A 16 11.71 9.44 6.27
N VAL A 17 13.03 9.35 6.36
CA VAL A 17 13.95 10.32 5.76
C VAL A 17 13.80 10.36 4.23
N SER A 18 13.72 9.19 3.58
CA SER A 18 13.45 9.10 2.13
C SER A 18 12.10 9.73 1.77
N PHE A 19 11.07 9.51 2.59
CA PHE A 19 9.76 10.15 2.44
C PHE A 19 9.85 11.68 2.50
N PHE A 20 10.56 12.25 3.49
CA PHE A 20 10.72 13.69 3.63
C PHE A 20 11.55 14.32 2.51
N LEU A 21 12.62 13.67 2.06
CA LEU A 21 13.45 14.18 0.96
C LEU A 21 12.70 14.19 -0.37
N ASN A 22 11.91 13.15 -0.66
CA ASN A 22 11.03 13.13 -1.83
C ASN A 22 9.94 14.21 -1.73
N ALA A 23 9.37 14.42 -0.53
CA ALA A 23 8.41 15.50 -0.28
C ALA A 23 8.97 16.88 -0.59
N PHE A 24 10.19 17.12 -0.11
CA PHE A 24 10.90 18.38 -0.28
C PHE A 24 11.25 18.61 -1.75
N ALA A 25 11.79 17.59 -2.44
CA ALA A 25 12.13 17.68 -3.85
C ALA A 25 10.91 18.04 -4.71
N TRP A 26 9.77 17.39 -4.51
CA TRP A 26 8.56 17.67 -5.30
C TRP A 26 7.86 18.98 -4.93
N SER A 27 8.03 19.48 -3.70
CA SER A 27 7.41 20.74 -3.27
C SER A 27 8.23 21.96 -3.68
N VAL A 28 9.55 21.84 -3.75
CA VAL A 28 10.47 22.96 -3.97
C VAL A 28 11.04 22.97 -5.39
N ILE A 29 11.48 21.81 -5.91
CA ILE A 29 12.34 21.72 -7.09
C ILE A 29 11.54 21.46 -8.37
N ASP A 30 10.63 20.48 -8.36
CA ASP A 30 9.90 20.08 -9.56
C ASP A 30 8.58 20.85 -9.77
N SER A 31 8.20 20.99 -11.04
CA SER A 31 6.83 21.34 -11.40
C SER A 31 5.92 20.18 -10.98
N THR A 32 5.07 20.41 -9.98
CA THR A 32 4.18 19.37 -9.45
C THR A 32 3.35 18.77 -10.58
N PRO A 33 3.32 17.43 -10.74
CA PRO A 33 2.46 16.76 -11.72
C PRO A 33 1.01 17.22 -11.61
N ILE A 34 0.26 17.20 -12.71
CA ILE A 34 -1.13 17.66 -12.72
C ILE A 34 -2.04 16.52 -12.22
N GLU A 35 -2.86 16.81 -11.22
CA GLU A 35 -3.94 15.95 -10.74
C GLU A 35 -5.06 15.93 -11.81
N THR A 36 -5.42 14.75 -12.32
CA THR A 36 -6.31 14.61 -13.50
C THR A 36 -7.80 14.86 -13.15
N GLY A 37 -8.14 15.03 -11.87
CA GLY A 37 -9.51 15.12 -11.36
C GLY A 37 -9.95 16.48 -10.79
N THR A 38 -9.02 17.42 -10.58
CA THR A 38 -9.32 18.81 -10.28
C THR A 38 -9.28 19.61 -11.57
N GLY A 39 -10.28 20.45 -11.82
CA GLY A 39 -10.35 21.35 -12.98
C GLY A 39 -9.22 22.39 -13.07
N ASP A 40 -8.16 22.23 -12.27
CA ASP A 40 -6.97 23.07 -12.21
C ASP A 40 -6.02 22.81 -13.41
N ALA A 41 -6.41 21.92 -14.34
CA ALA A 41 -5.82 21.85 -15.68
C ALA A 41 -6.00 23.15 -16.50
N MET A 42 -6.74 24.14 -15.97
CA MET A 42 -6.98 25.44 -16.58
C MET A 42 -6.61 26.60 -15.63
N ASP A 43 -5.37 26.67 -15.15
CA ASP A 43 -4.77 28.00 -14.94
C ASP A 43 -3.28 27.99 -15.29
N GLY A 44 -3.01 28.16 -16.59
CA GLY A 44 -1.67 28.32 -17.13
C GLY A 44 -0.96 29.61 -16.70
N LYS A 45 -1.50 30.41 -15.76
CA LYS A 45 -0.89 31.65 -15.28
C LYS A 45 -1.25 31.96 -13.82
N GLY A 46 -0.78 31.15 -12.88
CA GLY A 46 -0.80 31.52 -11.47
C GLY A 46 0.27 30.78 -10.69
N HIS A 47 1.15 31.50 -9.98
CA HIS A 47 2.02 30.89 -8.98
C HIS A 47 1.12 30.11 -8.01
N THR A 48 1.15 28.78 -8.06
CA THR A 48 0.44 27.96 -7.07
C THR A 48 0.99 28.34 -5.71
N SER A 49 0.10 28.74 -4.80
CA SER A 49 0.48 29.11 -3.43
C SER A 49 1.36 28.02 -2.82
N PHE A 50 2.38 28.39 -2.05
CA PHE A 50 3.32 27.44 -1.45
C PHE A 50 2.59 26.36 -0.62
N SER A 51 1.51 26.73 0.07
CA SER A 51 0.67 25.76 0.79
C SER A 51 -0.04 24.77 -0.14
N SER A 52 -0.42 25.20 -1.35
CA SER A 52 -0.99 24.33 -2.37
C SER A 52 0.07 23.34 -2.88
N ARG A 53 1.30 23.81 -3.14
CA ARG A 53 2.42 22.96 -3.55
C ARG A 53 2.74 21.89 -2.50
N ILE A 54 2.84 22.28 -1.22
CA ILE A 54 3.04 21.31 -0.11
C ILE A 54 1.91 20.27 -0.08
N ARG A 55 0.65 20.70 -0.21
CA ARG A 55 -0.50 19.80 -0.21
C ARG A 55 -0.45 18.82 -1.39
N THR A 56 -0.13 19.30 -2.58
CA THR A 56 -0.02 18.50 -3.81
C THR A 56 1.14 17.50 -3.70
N SER A 57 2.32 17.93 -3.22
CA SER A 57 3.45 17.02 -2.99
C SER A 57 3.14 15.98 -1.93
N PHE A 58 2.45 16.36 -0.85
CA PHE A 58 2.01 15.42 0.18
C PHE A 58 1.04 14.37 -0.39
N LYS A 59 0.03 14.79 -1.16
CA LYS A 59 -0.85 13.85 -1.87
C LYS A 59 -0.07 12.91 -2.80
N LEU A 60 0.92 13.43 -3.53
CA LEU A 60 1.72 12.63 -4.46
C LEU A 60 2.54 11.55 -3.72
N LEU A 61 3.12 11.88 -2.56
CA LEU A 61 3.82 10.89 -1.71
C LEU A 61 2.88 9.82 -1.16
N CYS A 62 1.66 10.22 -0.80
CA CYS A 62 0.63 9.31 -0.31
C CYS A 62 0.03 8.44 -1.44
N THR A 63 0.33 8.75 -2.70
CA THR A 63 -0.15 7.99 -3.87
C THR A 63 1.03 7.48 -4.70
N PRO A 64 1.83 6.52 -4.17
CA PRO A 64 3.00 5.99 -4.89
C PRO A 64 2.66 5.30 -6.22
N ARG A 65 1.39 4.92 -6.42
CA ARG A 65 0.89 4.31 -7.68
C ARG A 65 0.40 5.34 -8.71
N GLY A 66 0.47 6.64 -8.41
CA GLY A 66 0.05 7.70 -9.33
C GLY A 66 -1.44 7.71 -9.67
N ILE A 67 -2.30 7.10 -8.85
CA ILE A 67 -3.75 7.04 -9.06
C ILE A 67 -4.34 8.46 -9.06
N GLY A 68 -5.07 8.83 -10.11
CA GLY A 68 -5.63 10.19 -10.23
C GLY A 68 -4.61 11.25 -10.69
N TRP A 69 -3.44 10.83 -11.18
CA TRP A 69 -2.42 11.72 -11.76
C TRP A 69 -2.18 11.43 -13.25
N SER A 70 -1.52 12.37 -13.93
CA SER A 70 -1.20 12.27 -15.37
C SER A 70 -0.42 11.00 -15.76
N HIS A 71 0.38 10.45 -14.86
CA HIS A 71 1.22 9.27 -15.06
C HIS A 71 0.57 7.97 -14.56
N GLU A 72 -0.73 7.97 -14.27
CA GLU A 72 -1.46 6.78 -13.83
C GLU A 72 -1.34 5.64 -14.87
N PRO A 73 -0.83 4.45 -14.50
CA PRO A 73 -0.73 3.32 -15.40
C PRO A 73 -2.09 2.62 -15.59
N LYS A 74 -2.99 3.27 -16.34
CA LYS A 74 -4.39 2.85 -16.57
C LYS A 74 -4.56 1.42 -17.11
N SER A 75 -3.56 0.90 -17.81
CA SER A 75 -3.59 -0.47 -18.37
C SER A 75 -3.16 -1.56 -17.38
N ALA A 76 -2.58 -1.17 -16.24
CA ALA A 76 -1.99 -2.09 -15.27
C ALA A 76 -2.85 -2.22 -14.00
N ILE A 77 -3.46 -1.12 -13.57
CA ILE A 77 -4.25 -1.06 -12.33
C ILE A 77 -5.61 -1.74 -12.55
N SER A 78 -6.01 -2.59 -11.60
CA SER A 78 -7.34 -3.20 -11.61
C SER A 78 -8.42 -2.12 -11.50
N PRO A 79 -9.59 -2.29 -12.15
CA PRO A 79 -10.63 -1.26 -12.19
C PRO A 79 -10.98 -0.78 -10.78
N SER A 80 -10.83 0.53 -10.56
CA SER A 80 -11.21 1.15 -9.30
C SER A 80 -12.73 1.03 -9.06
N PRO A 81 -13.22 0.98 -7.79
CA PRO A 81 -14.64 1.09 -7.53
C PRO A 81 -15.24 2.29 -8.28
N VAL A 82 -16.38 2.07 -8.93
CA VAL A 82 -17.04 3.10 -9.75
C VAL A 82 -17.17 4.39 -8.94
N ALA A 83 -16.88 5.54 -9.55
CA ALA A 83 -16.88 6.85 -8.90
C ALA A 83 -18.19 7.20 -8.15
N SER A 84 -19.28 6.50 -8.47
CA SER A 84 -20.62 6.59 -7.84
C SER A 84 -20.77 5.77 -6.53
N THR A 85 -19.70 5.14 -6.04
CA THR A 85 -19.77 4.33 -4.81
C THR A 85 -19.96 5.23 -3.59
N LYS A 86 -21.08 5.05 -2.88
CA LYS A 86 -21.35 5.75 -1.61
C LYS A 86 -20.24 5.43 -0.60
N PRO A 87 -19.67 6.43 0.12
CA PRO A 87 -18.59 6.21 1.09
C PRO A 87 -18.91 5.12 2.12
N ILE A 88 -20.15 5.07 2.61
CA ILE A 88 -20.58 4.07 3.59
C ILE A 88 -20.56 2.64 3.05
N SER A 89 -20.90 2.44 1.76
CA SER A 89 -20.89 1.12 1.12
C SER A 89 -19.45 0.63 0.94
N PHE A 90 -18.56 1.54 0.55
CA PHE A 90 -17.13 1.28 0.50
C PHE A 90 -16.57 0.87 1.87
N VAL A 91 -16.84 1.67 2.91
CA VAL A 91 -16.36 1.39 4.27
C VAL A 91 -16.88 0.05 4.80
N MET A 92 -18.16 -0.26 4.61
CA MET A 92 -18.72 -1.56 5.04
C MET A 92 -18.06 -2.73 4.31
N LYS A 93 -17.86 -2.62 2.99
CA LYS A 93 -17.13 -3.63 2.21
C LYS A 93 -15.70 -3.81 2.73
N GLN A 94 -15.05 -2.71 3.08
CA GLN A 94 -13.68 -2.71 3.55
C GLN A 94 -13.55 -3.32 4.95
N ILE A 95 -14.52 -3.07 5.83
CA ILE A 95 -14.60 -3.71 7.16
C ILE A 95 -14.82 -5.21 7.01
N ILE A 96 -15.77 -5.66 6.18
CA ILE A 96 -16.02 -7.09 5.97
C ILE A 96 -14.78 -7.79 5.42
N THR A 97 -14.18 -7.20 4.38
CA THR A 97 -12.98 -7.74 3.74
C THR A 97 -11.79 -7.73 4.71
N GLY A 98 -11.66 -6.65 5.50
CA GLY A 98 -10.66 -6.50 6.53
C GLY A 98 -10.78 -7.55 7.63
N SER A 99 -12.00 -7.86 8.10
CA SER A 99 -12.25 -8.92 9.08
C SER A 99 -11.84 -10.29 8.54
N ILE A 100 -12.15 -10.61 7.29
CA ILE A 100 -11.70 -11.86 6.65
C ILE A 100 -10.17 -11.93 6.61
N LYS A 101 -9.52 -10.84 6.19
CA LYS A 101 -8.05 -10.75 6.15
C LYS A 101 -7.43 -10.85 7.54
N PHE A 102 -8.09 -10.30 8.56
CA PHE A 102 -7.65 -10.39 9.95
C PHE A 102 -7.63 -11.84 10.44
N PHE A 103 -8.72 -12.59 10.26
CA PHE A 103 -8.77 -14.01 10.65
C PHE A 103 -7.79 -14.86 9.83
N LEU A 104 -7.62 -14.56 8.54
CA LEU A 104 -6.62 -15.22 7.71
C LEU A 104 -5.20 -14.96 8.22
N LEU A 105 -4.89 -13.71 8.57
CA LEU A 105 -3.59 -13.32 9.09
C LEU A 105 -3.32 -13.94 10.47
N ASP A 106 -4.32 -13.99 11.34
CA ASP A 106 -4.24 -14.66 12.64
C ASP A 106 -3.92 -16.15 12.48
N GLY A 107 -4.65 -16.85 11.62
CA GLY A 107 -4.39 -18.27 11.32
C GLY A 107 -3.01 -18.52 10.70
N LEU A 108 -2.56 -17.65 9.79
CA LEU A 108 -1.22 -17.75 9.19
C LEU A 108 -0.12 -17.48 10.22
N ASN A 109 -0.28 -16.50 11.09
CA ASN A 109 0.69 -16.21 12.14
C ASN A 109 0.72 -17.31 13.20
N ALA A 110 -0.43 -17.88 13.57
CA ALA A 110 -0.49 -19.06 14.43
C ALA A 110 0.24 -20.24 13.79
N TYR A 111 0.01 -20.52 12.51
CA TYR A 111 0.73 -21.55 11.76
C TYR A 111 2.24 -21.30 11.74
N LEU A 112 2.70 -20.12 11.33
CA LEU A 112 4.12 -19.77 11.27
C LEU A 112 4.77 -19.83 12.65
N GLY A 113 4.04 -19.48 13.70
CA GLY A 113 4.47 -19.59 15.10
C GLY A 113 4.67 -21.03 15.58
N LEU A 114 4.07 -22.03 14.93
CA LEU A 114 4.28 -23.45 15.23
C LEU A 114 5.50 -24.04 14.52
N ILE A 115 6.04 -23.35 13.51
CA ILE A 115 7.15 -23.85 12.69
C ILE A 115 8.47 -23.35 13.29
N PRO A 116 9.35 -24.23 13.81
CA PRO A 116 10.61 -23.82 14.45
C PRO A 116 11.53 -23.00 13.55
N ALA A 117 11.44 -23.20 12.22
CA ALA A 117 12.26 -22.48 11.25
C ALA A 117 12.00 -20.96 11.20
N PHE A 118 10.90 -20.48 11.79
CA PHE A 118 10.61 -19.05 11.91
C PHE A 118 10.90 -18.49 13.33
N HIS A 119 11.45 -19.30 14.24
CA HIS A 119 11.85 -18.85 15.57
C HIS A 119 13.28 -18.29 15.56
N VAL A 120 13.56 -17.36 16.48
CA VAL A 120 14.91 -16.84 16.67
C VAL A 120 15.82 -17.97 17.14
N GLY A 121 16.89 -18.25 16.40
CA GLY A 121 17.79 -19.38 16.66
C GLY A 121 17.25 -20.74 16.20
N GLY A 122 16.15 -20.76 15.44
CA GLY A 122 15.60 -21.97 14.83
C GLY A 122 16.46 -22.53 13.67
N PRO A 123 16.16 -23.76 13.23
CA PRO A 123 16.83 -24.37 12.08
C PRO A 123 16.55 -23.58 10.79
N SER A 124 17.42 -23.72 9.79
CA SER A 124 17.18 -23.06 8.51
C SER A 124 15.93 -23.62 7.84
N ILE A 125 15.14 -22.77 7.17
CA ILE A 125 14.07 -23.25 6.28
C ILE A 125 14.66 -24.19 5.22
N ALA A 126 15.92 -23.95 4.82
CA ALA A 126 16.67 -24.81 3.91
C ALA A 126 17.10 -26.16 4.50
N ASP A 127 16.69 -26.51 5.71
CA ASP A 127 16.89 -27.84 6.29
C ASP A 127 15.62 -28.71 6.19
N THR A 128 14.47 -28.10 5.87
CA THR A 128 13.20 -28.84 5.71
C THR A 128 13.11 -29.56 4.36
N THR A 129 12.21 -30.53 4.19
CA THR A 129 12.03 -31.18 2.88
C THR A 129 11.47 -30.20 1.85
N PHE A 130 11.73 -30.42 0.56
CA PHE A 130 11.33 -29.49 -0.51
C PHE A 130 9.84 -29.09 -0.46
N ILE A 131 8.94 -30.06 -0.21
CA ILE A 131 7.50 -29.79 -0.10
C ILE A 131 7.22 -28.83 1.06
N TRP A 132 7.78 -29.11 2.24
CA TRP A 132 7.60 -28.25 3.42
C TRP A 132 8.23 -26.88 3.25
N ARG A 133 9.35 -26.76 2.51
CA ARG A 133 9.91 -25.45 2.13
C ARG A 133 8.91 -24.63 1.32
N CYS A 134 8.33 -25.23 0.29
CA CYS A 134 7.34 -24.55 -0.56
C CYS A 134 6.11 -24.11 0.25
N VAL A 135 5.60 -24.98 1.13
CA VAL A 135 4.46 -24.65 2.01
C VAL A 135 4.81 -23.52 2.98
N ASN A 136 5.94 -23.61 3.68
CA ASN A 136 6.38 -22.59 4.65
C ASN A 136 6.63 -21.23 3.98
N THR A 137 7.30 -21.24 2.82
CA THR A 137 7.57 -20.03 2.04
C THR A 137 6.28 -19.43 1.49
N GLY A 138 5.36 -20.27 1.01
CA GLY A 138 4.04 -19.84 0.56
C GLY A 138 3.21 -19.22 1.69
N ALA A 139 3.16 -19.86 2.86
CA ALA A 139 2.46 -19.35 4.04
C ALA A 139 3.03 -17.98 4.48
N PHE A 140 4.35 -17.83 4.48
CA PHE A 140 5.00 -16.55 4.76
C PHE A 140 4.64 -15.48 3.73
N ALA A 141 4.69 -15.81 2.44
CA ALA A 141 4.34 -14.87 1.37
C ALA A 141 2.87 -14.43 1.44
N ILE A 142 1.94 -15.35 1.71
CA ILE A 142 0.52 -15.05 1.89
C ILE A 142 0.31 -14.19 3.15
N SER A 143 1.01 -14.48 4.25
CA SER A 143 0.96 -13.66 5.47
C SER A 143 1.41 -12.23 5.20
N ALA A 144 2.55 -12.06 4.51
CA ALA A 144 3.06 -10.75 4.13
C ALA A 144 2.06 -10.00 3.22
N ALA A 145 1.56 -10.62 2.14
CA ALA A 145 0.59 -10.00 1.25
C ALA A 145 -0.73 -9.63 1.97
N THR A 146 -1.19 -10.49 2.88
CA THR A 146 -2.41 -10.24 3.68
C THR A 146 -2.20 -9.08 4.65
N SER A 147 -1.03 -9.00 5.30
CA SER A 147 -0.69 -7.89 6.20
C SER A 147 -0.64 -6.53 5.47
N MET A 148 0.01 -6.48 4.29
CA MET A 148 0.06 -5.27 3.47
C MET A 148 -1.35 -4.85 3.03
N SER A 149 -2.16 -5.82 2.58
CA SER A 149 -3.56 -5.59 2.22
C SER A 149 -4.38 -5.07 3.41
N ALA A 150 -4.21 -5.63 4.61
CA ALA A 150 -4.95 -5.23 5.79
C ALA A 150 -4.58 -3.79 6.22
N MET A 151 -3.29 -3.43 6.21
CA MET A 151 -2.86 -2.06 6.50
C MET A 151 -3.40 -1.05 5.47
N TYR A 152 -3.39 -1.43 4.19
CA TYR A 152 -3.98 -0.63 3.12
C TYR A 152 -5.47 -0.39 3.32
N ASP A 153 -6.21 -1.45 3.65
CA ASP A 153 -7.64 -1.40 3.94
C ASP A 153 -7.97 -0.50 5.14
N ILE A 154 -7.19 -0.58 6.23
CA ILE A 154 -7.38 0.27 7.41
C ILE A 154 -7.14 1.74 7.02
N THR A 155 -6.08 2.01 6.27
CA THR A 155 -5.73 3.36 5.84
C THR A 155 -6.81 3.93 4.91
N SER A 156 -7.39 3.10 4.03
CA SER A 156 -8.48 3.54 3.15
C SER A 156 -9.75 3.88 3.91
N VAL A 157 -10.14 3.07 4.91
CA VAL A 157 -11.27 3.38 5.80
C VAL A 157 -11.04 4.69 6.53
N VAL A 158 -9.90 4.84 7.19
CA VAL A 158 -9.58 6.05 7.97
C VAL A 158 -9.59 7.28 7.05
N SER A 159 -8.98 7.21 5.88
CA SER A 159 -8.89 8.33 4.94
C SER A 159 -10.25 8.73 4.36
N VAL A 160 -11.11 7.75 4.02
CA VAL A 160 -12.46 8.02 3.51
C VAL A 160 -13.38 8.55 4.62
N CYS A 161 -13.29 8.01 5.84
CA CYS A 161 -14.07 8.49 6.99
C CYS A 161 -13.70 9.93 7.40
N LEU A 162 -12.41 10.29 7.31
CA LEU A 162 -11.93 11.65 7.57
C LEU A 162 -12.17 12.62 6.40
N GLY A 163 -12.70 12.13 5.26
CA GLY A 163 -12.94 12.94 4.07
C GLY A 163 -11.66 13.41 3.36
N LEU A 164 -10.51 12.77 3.63
CA LEU A 164 -9.23 13.09 2.99
C LEU A 164 -9.16 12.60 1.54
N SER A 165 -9.91 11.52 1.24
CA SER A 165 -9.90 10.83 -0.04
C SER A 165 -11.27 10.23 -0.38
N LYS A 166 -11.51 9.97 -1.66
CA LYS A 166 -12.73 9.34 -2.17
C LYS A 166 -12.54 7.82 -2.33
N PRO A 167 -13.62 7.01 -2.24
CA PRO A 167 -13.53 5.55 -2.42
C PRO A 167 -12.82 5.07 -3.70
N HIS A 168 -12.94 5.79 -4.81
CA HIS A 168 -12.33 5.41 -6.08
C HIS A 168 -10.82 5.73 -6.16
N GLU A 169 -10.26 6.43 -5.17
CA GLU A 169 -8.81 6.66 -5.08
C GLU A 169 -8.09 5.46 -4.43
N TRP A 170 -8.85 4.47 -3.95
CA TRP A 170 -8.35 3.27 -3.28
C TRP A 170 -8.67 1.98 -4.08
N PRO A 171 -8.07 1.79 -5.28
CA PRO A 171 -8.19 0.53 -6.00
C PRO A 171 -7.53 -0.62 -5.21
N PRO A 172 -7.84 -1.89 -5.52
CA PRO A 172 -7.18 -3.03 -4.88
C PRO A 172 -5.65 -2.92 -4.92
N LEU A 173 -4.99 -3.19 -3.78
CA LEU A 173 -3.53 -3.12 -3.66
C LEU A 173 -2.83 -4.10 -4.61
N PHE A 174 -3.35 -5.32 -4.69
CA PHE A 174 -2.88 -6.36 -5.59
C PHE A 174 -3.86 -6.55 -6.74
N GLY A 175 -3.33 -6.93 -7.90
CA GLY A 175 -4.10 -7.41 -9.04
C GLY A 175 -4.70 -8.79 -8.78
N SER A 176 -5.30 -9.38 -9.82
CA SER A 176 -5.86 -10.72 -9.71
C SER A 176 -4.75 -11.77 -9.63
N VAL A 177 -4.87 -12.68 -8.66
CA VAL A 177 -3.93 -13.81 -8.46
C VAL A 177 -3.80 -14.66 -9.74
N ARG A 178 -4.84 -14.69 -10.60
CA ARG A 178 -4.79 -15.39 -11.89
C ARG A 178 -3.73 -14.83 -12.85
N TYR A 179 -3.41 -13.54 -12.74
CA TYR A 179 -2.40 -12.87 -13.56
C TYR A 179 -1.08 -12.66 -12.81
N ALA A 180 -0.90 -13.32 -11.66
CA ALA A 180 0.35 -13.26 -10.88
C ALA A 180 1.53 -14.02 -11.51
N SER A 181 1.41 -14.45 -12.78
CA SER A 181 2.54 -14.95 -13.58
C SER A 181 3.53 -13.86 -13.96
N THR A 182 3.15 -12.59 -13.82
CA THR A 182 4.04 -11.43 -14.02
C THR A 182 3.98 -10.53 -12.78
N ILE A 183 5.11 -9.88 -12.47
CA ILE A 183 5.20 -8.88 -11.38
C ILE A 183 4.13 -7.80 -11.58
N ARG A 184 3.98 -7.32 -12.82
CA ARG A 184 2.95 -6.33 -13.17
C ARG A 184 1.54 -6.83 -12.94
N GLY A 185 1.21 -8.08 -13.29
CA GLY A 185 -0.12 -8.62 -13.04
C GLY A 185 -0.45 -8.82 -11.56
N PHE A 186 0.56 -9.11 -10.72
CA PHE A 186 0.39 -9.22 -9.26
C PHE A 186 0.24 -7.86 -8.58
N TRP A 187 1.06 -6.87 -8.93
CA TRP A 187 1.04 -5.54 -8.31
C TRP A 187 0.01 -4.59 -8.94
N GLY A 188 -0.37 -4.82 -10.19
CA GLY A 188 -1.12 -3.89 -11.03
C GLY A 188 -0.24 -2.76 -11.52
#